data_AF-A0A2N4UIN6-F1
#
_entry.id   AF-A0A2N4UIN6-F1
#
_cell.length_a   1.000
_cell.length_b   1.000
_cell.length_c   1.000
_cell.angle_alpha   90.00
_cell.angle_beta   90.00
_cell.angle_gamma   90.00
#
_symmetry.space_group_name_H-M   'P 1'
#
loop_
_entity.id
_entity.type
_entity.pdbx_description
1 polymer ?
#
loop_
_entity_poly.entity_id
_entity_poly.type
_entity_poly.pdbx_seq_one_letter_code
_entity_poly.pdbx_strand_id
1 'polypeptide(L)'
;MANDELVIMPLPSATLVFGLQWLPLLGGKVERVGSRLARHHRATHMVLAGDSAASVGIARLKGGRTQRKVGLYSAAQNVAQLFSAGTIALLLDLGQAGFWLVAVHEGAVIARTDRLFGSSADARLVLSELCQSYPQLVVLGDPQAPVSPGLGAIEAASSHHSRLRALRRWTPILPWPVQFFLLALVLVLLVPRALHGLRPNVRAPAQRQPDDPGLAWKAAVDKAIQGRIVHGLAGTRSLLDTLHLLQVRVGGWALKEAECTRQLHKWRCHARYDRSTAQASNSEFLAGAPAHWRVEFISIEQARPTWEAGSFGVPVSVAHLKTSSHNERELFSSLQSIRMAFNQMQIGQPSPLPLSVPSDEKGQMHPKPPGLTTYQSRSLRFSGPLRSASLMLPYAASIEWNKALLVVRDVDKPGLTNSGLSLSLQGVLYETETSVAHEFRPAIVPADHRVDQGEILY
;
A
#
# COMPACT_ATOMS: atom_id res chain seq x y z
N MET A 1 17.88 -2.92 -31.22
CA MET A 1 16.74 -3.65 -30.60
C MET A 1 17.20 -4.21 -29.26
N ALA A 2 16.54 -3.88 -28.16
CA ALA A 2 16.93 -4.36 -26.83
C ALA A 2 16.47 -5.82 -26.62
N ASN A 3 17.40 -6.73 -26.32
CA ASN A 3 17.07 -8.09 -25.92
C ASN A 3 16.67 -8.08 -24.44
N ASP A 4 15.50 -8.59 -24.11
CA ASP A 4 15.10 -8.90 -22.72
C ASP A 4 15.78 -10.21 -22.25
N GLU A 5 17.05 -10.41 -22.62
CA GLU A 5 17.85 -11.56 -22.22
C GLU A 5 18.55 -11.32 -20.88
N LEU A 6 18.36 -12.26 -19.97
CA LEU A 6 19.13 -12.35 -18.73
C LEU A 6 20.51 -12.91 -19.05
N VAL A 7 21.57 -12.20 -18.66
CA VAL A 7 22.95 -12.68 -18.76
C VAL A 7 23.44 -13.08 -17.38
N ILE A 8 24.00 -14.30 -17.27
CA ILE A 8 24.62 -14.83 -16.06
C ILE A 8 26.11 -14.93 -16.32
N MET A 9 26.90 -14.12 -15.60
CA MET A 9 28.35 -14.07 -15.75
C MET A 9 29.02 -14.63 -14.48
N PRO A 10 29.68 -15.80 -14.56
CA PRO A 10 30.50 -16.29 -13.47
C PRO A 10 31.79 -15.45 -13.38
N LEU A 11 32.05 -14.88 -12.21
CA LEU A 11 33.29 -14.18 -11.87
C LEU A 11 34.02 -14.96 -10.75
N PRO A 12 35.29 -14.65 -10.43
CA PRO A 12 36.11 -15.45 -9.52
C PRO A 12 35.53 -15.70 -8.12
N SER A 13 34.79 -14.76 -7.56
CA SER A 13 34.23 -14.78 -6.20
C SER A 13 32.69 -14.84 -6.17
N ALA A 14 32.01 -14.37 -7.21
CA ALA A 14 30.56 -14.36 -7.28
C ALA A 14 30.02 -14.59 -8.71
N THR A 15 28.77 -15.04 -8.82
CA THR A 15 28.08 -15.09 -10.12
C THR A 15 27.10 -13.93 -10.22
N LEU A 16 27.36 -13.02 -11.16
CA LEU A 16 26.52 -11.84 -11.39
C LEU A 16 25.42 -12.14 -12.41
N VAL A 17 24.24 -11.57 -12.15
CA VAL A 17 23.08 -11.64 -13.03
C VAL A 17 22.69 -10.23 -13.46
N PHE A 18 22.60 -10.05 -14.77
CA PHE A 18 22.26 -8.81 -15.46
C PHE A 18 20.92 -8.97 -16.17
N GLY A 19 20.19 -7.86 -16.35
CA GLY A 19 18.93 -7.85 -17.09
C GLY A 19 17.72 -8.27 -16.26
N LEU A 20 17.72 -8.02 -14.94
CA LEU A 20 16.55 -8.30 -14.11
C LEU A 20 15.41 -7.36 -14.48
N GLN A 21 14.18 -7.86 -14.38
CA GLN A 21 13.01 -6.99 -14.50
C GLN A 21 12.75 -6.31 -13.15
N TRP A 22 12.81 -4.99 -13.13
CA TRP A 22 12.60 -4.17 -11.94
C TRP A 22 11.20 -3.59 -11.87
N LEU A 23 10.54 -3.76 -10.73
CA LEU A 23 9.19 -3.27 -10.46
C LEU A 23 9.20 -2.40 -9.19
N PRO A 24 8.56 -1.22 -9.19
CA PRO A 24 8.49 -0.37 -8.00
C PRO A 24 7.64 -1.03 -6.92
N LEU A 25 8.05 -0.88 -5.66
CA LEU A 25 7.30 -1.32 -4.49
C LEU A 25 6.66 -0.13 -3.78
N LEU A 26 5.38 -0.26 -3.44
CA LEU A 26 4.62 0.78 -2.73
C LEU A 26 4.16 0.24 -1.36
N GLY A 27 4.62 0.85 -0.26
CA GLY A 27 4.12 0.61 1.10
C GLY A 27 5.02 -0.24 2.02
N GLY A 28 4.68 -0.28 3.32
CA GLY A 28 5.59 -0.71 4.40
C GLY A 28 5.76 -2.21 4.68
N LYS A 29 5.24 -3.13 3.83
CA LYS A 29 5.48 -4.60 3.97
C LYS A 29 6.19 -5.15 2.74
N VAL A 30 7.34 -4.57 2.45
CA VAL A 30 8.12 -4.76 1.21
C VAL A 30 8.44 -6.21 0.86
N GLU A 31 8.83 -7.05 1.82
CA GLU A 31 9.12 -8.46 1.52
C GLU A 31 7.88 -9.25 1.08
N ARG A 32 6.73 -9.03 1.73
CA ARG A 32 5.48 -9.72 1.40
C ARG A 32 4.90 -9.22 0.08
N VAL A 33 4.95 -7.91 -0.15
CA VAL A 33 4.51 -7.29 -1.41
C VAL A 33 5.40 -7.73 -2.55
N GLY A 34 6.72 -7.68 -2.39
CA GLY A 34 7.70 -8.15 -3.38
C GLY A 34 7.54 -9.64 -3.70
N SER A 35 7.35 -10.49 -2.69
CA SER A 35 7.10 -11.92 -2.89
C SER A 35 5.79 -12.19 -3.65
N ARG A 36 4.73 -11.42 -3.35
CA ARG A 36 3.43 -11.55 -4.05
C ARG A 36 3.57 -11.11 -5.50
N LEU A 37 4.24 -9.99 -5.74
CA LEU A 37 4.47 -9.44 -7.07
C LEU A 37 5.33 -10.40 -7.92
N ALA A 38 6.42 -10.91 -7.36
CA ALA A 38 7.28 -11.87 -8.05
C ALA A 38 6.54 -13.17 -8.41
N ARG A 39 5.64 -13.67 -7.54
CA ARG A 39 4.77 -14.81 -7.87
C ARG A 39 3.75 -14.49 -8.95
N HIS A 40 3.13 -13.31 -8.91
CA HIS A 40 2.20 -12.84 -9.95
C HIS A 40 2.88 -12.82 -11.33
N HIS A 41 4.12 -12.34 -11.39
CA HIS A 41 4.95 -12.34 -12.60
C HIS A 41 5.60 -13.71 -12.91
N ARG A 42 5.21 -14.79 -12.22
CA ARG A 42 5.74 -16.16 -12.40
C ARG A 42 7.27 -16.23 -12.35
N ALA A 43 7.89 -15.38 -11.53
CA ALA A 43 9.33 -15.37 -11.35
C ALA A 43 9.80 -16.62 -10.59
N THR A 44 11.06 -16.98 -10.82
CA THR A 44 11.74 -18.06 -10.10
C THR A 44 12.66 -17.54 -9.02
N HIS A 45 13.19 -16.33 -9.20
CA HIS A 45 14.13 -15.67 -8.31
C HIS A 45 13.73 -14.21 -8.15
N MET A 46 14.03 -13.64 -6.97
CA MET A 46 13.81 -12.23 -6.69
C MET A 46 14.92 -11.64 -5.81
N VAL A 47 15.11 -10.33 -5.89
CA VAL A 47 15.98 -9.52 -5.03
C VAL A 47 15.26 -8.22 -4.68
N LEU A 48 15.51 -7.66 -3.50
CA LEU A 48 14.92 -6.39 -3.06
C LEU A 48 15.99 -5.29 -3.12
N ALA A 49 15.63 -4.11 -3.61
CA ALA A 49 16.55 -2.97 -3.77
C ALA A 49 16.21 -1.78 -2.88
N GLY A 50 17.23 -1.27 -2.18
CA GLY A 50 17.19 -0.12 -1.27
C GLY A 50 17.01 -0.50 0.20
N ASP A 51 17.44 0.37 1.11
CA ASP A 51 17.45 0.12 2.58
C ASP A 51 16.05 -0.12 3.17
N SER A 52 15.03 0.48 2.55
CA SER A 52 13.60 0.26 2.88
C SER A 52 12.79 -0.32 1.71
N ALA A 53 13.47 -0.99 0.77
CA ALA A 53 12.99 -1.66 -0.45
C ALA A 53 11.95 -0.89 -1.29
N ALA A 54 12.44 0.02 -2.15
CA ALA A 54 11.63 0.82 -3.08
C ALA A 54 11.40 0.13 -4.45
N SER A 55 12.13 -0.95 -4.77
CA SER A 55 11.87 -1.79 -5.94
C SER A 55 12.22 -3.27 -5.71
N VAL A 56 11.66 -4.15 -6.54
CA VAL A 56 11.95 -5.59 -6.58
C VAL A 56 12.46 -5.98 -7.96
N GLY A 57 13.60 -6.67 -7.99
CA GLY A 57 14.16 -7.27 -9.19
C GLY A 57 13.70 -8.72 -9.29
N ILE A 58 13.17 -9.13 -10.44
CA ILE A 58 12.65 -10.47 -10.66
C ILE A 58 13.27 -11.13 -11.89
N ALA A 59 13.47 -12.45 -11.82
CA ALA A 59 14.01 -13.24 -12.93
C ALA A 59 13.36 -14.63 -13.07
N ARG A 60 13.33 -15.12 -14.31
CA ARG A 60 12.96 -16.49 -14.68
C ARG A 60 14.20 -17.23 -15.16
N LEU A 61 14.84 -17.97 -14.25
CA LEU A 61 16.00 -18.80 -14.54
C LEU A 61 15.54 -20.23 -14.81
N LYS A 62 15.98 -20.82 -15.92
CA LYS A 62 15.74 -22.23 -16.25
C LYS A 62 16.61 -23.08 -15.32
N GLY A 63 15.99 -23.68 -14.31
CA GLY A 63 16.71 -24.34 -13.21
C GLY A 63 17.49 -25.59 -13.65
N GLY A 64 18.80 -25.45 -13.80
CA GLY A 64 19.75 -26.56 -13.78
C GLY A 64 20.16 -26.91 -12.33
N ARG A 65 20.35 -28.19 -12.00
CA ARG A 65 20.74 -28.66 -10.64
C ARG A 65 22.04 -28.03 -10.13
N THR A 66 22.92 -27.57 -11.02
CA THR A 66 24.21 -26.93 -10.72
C THR A 66 24.09 -25.46 -10.31
N GLN A 67 23.07 -24.73 -10.77
CA GLN A 67 22.85 -23.30 -10.42
C GLN A 67 22.27 -23.08 -9.02
N ARG A 68 21.83 -24.15 -8.33
CA ARG A 68 21.27 -24.05 -6.96
C ARG A 68 22.32 -23.95 -5.86
N LYS A 69 23.59 -24.29 -6.13
CA LYS A 69 24.67 -24.33 -5.12
C LYS A 69 25.52 -23.05 -5.10
N VAL A 70 25.56 -22.29 -6.19
CA VAL A 70 26.34 -21.05 -6.28
C VAL A 70 25.43 -19.85 -5.98
N GLY A 71 25.88 -18.94 -5.12
CA GLY A 71 25.16 -17.70 -4.84
C GLY A 71 25.08 -16.85 -6.11
N LEU A 72 23.85 -16.59 -6.59
CA LEU A 72 23.59 -15.66 -7.68
C LEU A 72 23.34 -14.27 -7.10
N TYR A 73 24.01 -13.26 -7.63
CA TYR A 73 23.91 -11.88 -7.16
C TYR A 73 23.46 -10.95 -8.30
N SER A 74 22.59 -10.00 -8.00
CA SER A 74 22.16 -8.99 -8.97
C SER A 74 23.24 -7.94 -9.16
N ALA A 75 23.71 -7.78 -10.40
CA ALA A 75 24.68 -6.75 -10.75
C ALA A 75 24.10 -5.34 -10.51
N ALA A 76 22.84 -5.11 -10.91
CA ALA A 76 22.14 -3.85 -10.69
C ALA A 76 22.02 -3.51 -9.19
N GLN A 77 21.74 -4.49 -8.34
CA GLN A 77 21.69 -4.28 -6.89
C GLN A 77 23.05 -4.05 -6.24
N ASN A 78 24.12 -4.57 -6.84
CA ASN A 78 25.49 -4.25 -6.41
C ASN A 78 25.84 -2.80 -6.74
N VAL A 79 25.49 -2.33 -7.94
CA VAL A 79 25.63 -0.90 -8.30
C VAL A 79 24.82 -0.01 -7.35
N ALA A 80 23.60 -0.43 -7.01
CA ALA A 80 22.77 0.32 -6.06
C ALA A 80 23.35 0.37 -4.63
N GLN A 81 24.14 -0.63 -4.22
CA GLN A 81 24.87 -0.61 -2.95
C GLN A 81 26.11 0.28 -2.99
N LEU A 82 26.82 0.30 -4.12
CA LEU A 82 27.97 1.18 -4.32
C LEU A 82 27.56 2.66 -4.34
N PHE A 83 26.34 2.94 -4.83
CA PHE A 83 25.80 4.30 -4.94
C PHE A 83 24.42 4.38 -4.28
N SER A 84 24.41 4.41 -2.94
CA SER A 84 23.19 4.39 -2.13
C SER A 84 22.43 5.72 -2.09
N ALA A 85 23.04 6.82 -2.54
CA ALA A 85 22.44 8.16 -2.54
C ALA A 85 22.52 8.82 -3.92
N GLY A 86 21.54 9.66 -4.23
CA GLY A 86 21.47 10.39 -5.50
C GLY A 86 20.92 9.56 -6.67
N THR A 87 20.95 10.14 -7.87
CA THR A 87 20.50 9.47 -9.10
C THR A 87 21.69 9.26 -10.03
N ILE A 88 22.04 8.01 -10.30
CA ILE A 88 23.17 7.67 -11.16
C ILE A 88 22.75 6.75 -12.30
N ALA A 89 23.48 6.82 -13.42
CA ALA A 89 23.41 5.85 -14.50
C ALA A 89 24.80 5.31 -14.82
N LEU A 90 24.88 4.02 -15.09
CA LEU A 90 26.08 3.32 -15.48
C LEU A 90 25.84 2.63 -16.83
N LEU A 91 26.71 2.92 -17.79
CA LEU A 91 26.81 2.18 -19.03
C LEU A 91 28.15 1.44 -19.06
N LEU A 92 28.10 0.11 -18.99
CA LEU A 92 29.28 -0.74 -18.90
C LEU A 92 29.38 -1.66 -20.12
N ASP A 93 30.57 -1.76 -20.71
CA ASP A 93 30.87 -2.72 -21.76
C ASP A 93 31.18 -4.10 -21.13
N LEU A 94 30.39 -5.12 -21.49
CA LEU A 94 30.56 -6.51 -21.04
C LEU A 94 31.25 -7.38 -22.10
N GLY A 95 31.88 -6.78 -23.11
CA GLY A 95 32.54 -7.47 -24.20
C GLY A 95 31.53 -8.20 -25.08
N GLN A 96 31.64 -9.53 -25.17
CA GLN A 96 30.77 -10.34 -26.03
C GLN A 96 29.29 -10.33 -25.61
N ALA A 97 28.97 -9.96 -24.37
CA ALA A 97 27.60 -9.82 -23.89
C ALA A 97 26.96 -8.46 -24.25
N GLY A 98 27.72 -7.54 -24.86
CA GLY A 98 27.27 -6.21 -25.25
C GLY A 98 27.38 -5.17 -24.15
N PHE A 99 26.59 -4.10 -24.26
CA PHE A 99 26.58 -2.97 -23.34
C PHE A 99 25.44 -3.09 -22.34
N TRP A 100 25.77 -3.06 -21.06
CA TRP A 100 24.80 -3.09 -19.97
C TRP A 100 24.56 -1.68 -19.43
N LEU A 101 23.31 -1.24 -19.51
CA LEU A 101 22.84 -0.04 -18.86
C LEU A 101 22.21 -0.42 -17.52
N VAL A 102 22.37 0.44 -16.52
CA VAL A 102 21.58 0.42 -15.28
C VAL A 102 21.50 1.84 -14.74
N ALA A 103 20.40 2.16 -14.06
CA ALA A 103 20.29 3.40 -13.31
C ALA A 103 19.70 3.15 -11.93
N VAL A 104 20.14 3.96 -10.99
CA VAL A 104 19.81 3.85 -9.57
C VAL A 104 19.37 5.22 -9.08
N HIS A 105 18.32 5.26 -8.28
CA HIS A 105 17.85 6.44 -7.58
C HIS A 105 17.72 6.11 -6.09
N GLU A 106 18.48 6.80 -5.24
CA GLU A 106 18.47 6.64 -3.78
C GLU A 106 18.64 5.16 -3.36
N GLY A 107 19.63 4.49 -3.95
CA GLY A 107 19.93 3.08 -3.66
C GLY A 107 18.89 2.07 -4.18
N ALA A 108 17.92 2.51 -5.00
CA ALA A 108 16.94 1.65 -5.65
C ALA A 108 17.11 1.64 -7.17
N VAL A 109 17.11 0.46 -7.77
CA VAL A 109 17.24 0.32 -9.22
C VAL A 109 15.96 0.81 -9.91
N ILE A 110 16.13 1.69 -10.90
CA ILE A 110 15.03 2.27 -11.69
C ILE A 110 14.43 1.19 -12.61
N ALA A 111 13.11 1.21 -12.78
CA ALA A 111 12.42 0.28 -13.66
C ALA A 111 12.87 0.47 -15.12
N ARG A 112 13.07 -0.65 -15.83
CA ARG A 112 13.49 -0.72 -17.24
C ARG A 112 14.90 -0.21 -17.54
N THR A 113 15.76 0.00 -16.53
CA THR A 113 17.13 0.45 -16.79
C THR A 113 18.16 -0.66 -16.74
N ASP A 114 17.96 -1.76 -16.01
CA ASP A 114 18.83 -2.95 -16.01
C ASP A 114 18.64 -3.76 -17.31
N ARG A 115 19.34 -3.38 -18.39
CA ARG A 115 19.15 -3.94 -19.74
C ARG A 115 20.46 -4.08 -20.49
N LEU A 116 20.51 -5.07 -21.39
CA LEU A 116 21.63 -5.27 -22.31
C LEU A 116 21.29 -4.79 -23.72
N PHE A 117 22.30 -4.23 -24.38
CA PHE A 117 22.23 -3.69 -25.73
C PHE A 117 23.37 -4.27 -26.56
N GLY A 118 23.07 -4.71 -27.79
CA GLY A 118 24.11 -5.19 -28.71
C GLY A 118 25.02 -4.08 -29.26
N SER A 119 24.62 -2.80 -29.11
CA SER A 119 25.35 -1.64 -29.63
C SER A 119 25.43 -0.52 -28.59
N SER A 120 26.60 0.12 -28.51
CA SER A 120 26.81 1.30 -27.66
C SER A 120 25.88 2.46 -28.07
N ALA A 121 25.61 2.60 -29.37
CA ALA A 121 24.74 3.66 -29.89
C ALA A 121 23.30 3.50 -29.38
N ASP A 122 22.75 2.28 -29.44
CA ASP A 122 21.41 1.98 -28.92
C ASP A 122 21.30 2.26 -27.42
N ALA A 123 22.33 1.87 -26.65
CA ALA A 123 22.36 2.10 -25.22
C ALA A 123 22.44 3.59 -24.85
N ARG A 124 23.23 4.37 -25.60
CA ARG A 124 23.36 5.82 -25.42
C ARG A 124 22.06 6.56 -25.74
N LEU A 125 21.24 6.07 -26.67
CA LEU A 125 19.93 6.65 -26.97
C LEU A 125 18.97 6.47 -25.78
N VAL A 126 18.92 5.29 -25.17
CA VAL A 126 18.11 5.07 -23.96
C VAL A 126 18.65 5.87 -22.78
N LEU A 127 19.97 6.00 -22.67
CA LEU A 127 20.60 6.84 -21.64
C LEU A 127 20.22 8.32 -21.81
N SER A 128 20.17 8.86 -23.03
CA SER A 128 19.78 10.25 -23.26
C SER A 128 18.31 10.52 -22.93
N GLU A 129 17.40 9.59 -23.25
CA GLU A 129 15.99 9.64 -22.80
C GLU A 129 15.88 9.61 -21.27
N LEU A 130 16.75 8.82 -20.62
CA LEU A 130 16.79 8.74 -19.16
C LEU A 130 17.29 10.05 -18.54
N CYS A 131 18.32 10.69 -19.11
CA CYS A 131 18.79 12.01 -18.67
C CYS A 131 17.70 13.08 -18.78
N GLN A 132 16.87 13.03 -19.82
CA GLN A 132 15.72 13.94 -19.96
C GLN A 132 14.65 13.71 -18.88
N SER A 133 14.42 12.45 -18.51
CA SER A 133 13.44 12.06 -17.50
C SER A 133 13.91 12.32 -16.06
N TYR A 134 15.23 12.33 -15.84
CA TYR A 134 15.87 12.56 -14.54
C TYR A 134 16.95 13.65 -14.69
N PRO A 135 16.60 14.95 -14.60
CA PRO A 135 17.55 16.05 -14.84
C PRO A 135 18.74 16.10 -13.88
N GLN A 136 18.65 15.44 -12.72
CA GLN A 136 19.70 15.34 -11.71
C GLN A 136 20.54 14.05 -11.84
N LEU A 137 20.39 13.31 -12.95
CA LEU A 137 21.09 12.05 -13.20
C LEU A 137 22.56 12.31 -13.49
N VAL A 138 23.44 11.64 -12.73
CA VAL A 138 24.89 11.65 -12.98
C VAL A 138 25.26 10.38 -13.73
N VAL A 139 25.85 10.53 -14.92
CA VAL A 139 26.37 9.39 -15.70
C VAL A 139 27.77 9.06 -15.22
N LEU A 140 27.96 7.85 -14.68
CA LEU A 140 29.25 7.40 -14.19
C LEU A 140 30.24 7.23 -15.35
N GLY A 141 31.45 7.77 -15.18
CA GLY A 141 32.47 7.82 -16.23
C GLY A 141 32.52 9.11 -17.05
N ASP A 142 31.60 10.07 -16.82
CA ASP A 142 31.74 11.42 -17.36
C ASP A 142 32.87 12.20 -16.66
N PRO A 143 33.48 13.21 -17.30
CA PRO A 143 34.65 13.92 -16.76
C PRO A 143 34.45 14.58 -15.38
N GLN A 144 33.20 14.85 -14.99
CA GLN A 144 32.84 15.46 -13.70
C GLN A 144 32.12 14.49 -12.75
N ALA A 145 31.98 13.23 -13.15
CA ALA A 145 31.28 12.20 -12.37
C ALA A 145 32.26 11.31 -11.59
N PRO A 146 31.78 10.57 -10.57
CA PRO A 146 32.56 9.51 -9.95
C PRO A 146 33.05 8.48 -10.99
N VAL A 147 34.19 7.88 -10.69
CA VAL A 147 34.80 6.85 -11.55
C VAL A 147 33.81 5.70 -11.77
N SER A 148 33.63 5.31 -13.03
CA SER A 148 32.78 4.18 -13.41
C SER A 148 33.32 2.87 -12.80
N PRO A 149 32.52 2.14 -11.99
CA PRO A 149 32.99 0.89 -11.40
C PRO A 149 33.17 -0.18 -12.48
N GLY A 150 34.33 -0.83 -12.49
CA GLY A 150 34.55 -2.03 -13.31
C GLY A 150 33.82 -3.25 -12.74
N LEU A 151 33.80 -4.34 -13.53
CA LEU A 151 33.18 -5.61 -13.13
C LEU A 151 33.67 -6.13 -11.77
N GLY A 152 34.98 -6.02 -11.48
CA GLY A 152 35.53 -6.45 -10.18
C GLY A 152 35.01 -5.65 -8.98
N ALA A 153 34.74 -4.35 -9.14
CA ALA A 153 34.16 -3.54 -8.07
C ALA A 153 32.69 -3.89 -7.83
N ILE A 154 31.94 -4.13 -8.92
CA ILE A 154 30.56 -4.60 -8.85
C ILE A 154 30.52 -5.99 -8.21
N GLU A 155 31.47 -6.86 -8.53
CA GLU A 155 31.59 -8.18 -7.93
C GLU A 155 31.87 -8.11 -6.42
N ALA A 156 32.84 -7.28 -6.02
CA ALA A 156 33.22 -7.10 -4.61
C ALA A 156 32.08 -6.54 -3.74
N ALA A 157 31.12 -5.81 -4.34
CA ALA A 157 29.91 -5.33 -3.67
C ALA A 157 28.83 -6.42 -3.47
N SER A 158 29.09 -7.66 -3.87
CA SER A 158 28.14 -8.77 -3.68
C SER A 158 27.93 -9.06 -2.20
N SER A 159 26.69 -8.95 -1.75
CA SER A 159 26.31 -9.13 -0.35
C SER A 159 24.99 -9.90 -0.24
N HIS A 160 24.55 -10.17 0.99
CA HIS A 160 23.23 -10.76 1.22
C HIS A 160 22.08 -9.91 0.62
N HIS A 161 22.27 -8.60 0.45
CA HIS A 161 21.26 -7.68 -0.10
C HIS A 161 21.09 -7.81 -1.62
N SER A 162 22.15 -8.20 -2.35
CA SER A 162 22.08 -8.44 -3.79
C SER A 162 21.84 -9.90 -4.17
N ARG A 163 21.84 -10.80 -3.19
CA ARG A 163 21.64 -12.23 -3.43
C ARG A 163 20.21 -12.52 -3.91
N LEU A 164 20.11 -13.17 -5.07
CA LEU A 164 18.86 -13.67 -5.62
C LEU A 164 18.29 -14.78 -4.74
N ARG A 165 17.09 -14.56 -4.20
CA ARG A 165 16.34 -15.53 -3.41
C ARG A 165 15.46 -16.36 -4.33
N ALA A 166 15.65 -17.68 -4.30
CA ALA A 166 14.78 -18.61 -5.02
C ALA A 166 13.38 -18.59 -4.41
N LEU A 167 12.38 -18.36 -5.25
CA LEU A 167 10.97 -18.52 -4.87
C LEU A 167 10.66 -20.02 -4.84
N ARG A 168 10.51 -20.56 -3.63
CA ARG A 168 10.12 -21.95 -3.42
C ARG A 168 8.77 -22.16 -4.12
N ARG A 169 8.75 -22.84 -5.27
CA ARG A 169 7.51 -23.36 -5.85
C ARG A 169 6.89 -24.25 -4.78
N TRP A 170 5.59 -24.09 -4.56
CA TRP A 170 4.81 -25.04 -3.76
C TRP A 170 4.99 -26.42 -4.38
N THR A 171 5.94 -27.19 -3.84
CA THR A 171 5.93 -28.63 -3.99
C THR A 171 4.80 -29.09 -3.08
N PRO A 172 3.76 -29.76 -3.60
CA PRO A 172 2.77 -30.33 -2.73
C PRO A 172 3.48 -31.19 -1.68
N ILE A 173 3.16 -30.94 -0.41
CA ILE A 173 3.82 -31.56 0.75
C ILE A 173 3.58 -33.07 0.78
N LEU A 174 2.63 -33.58 -0.01
CA LEU A 174 2.25 -34.99 -0.06
C LEU A 174 2.52 -35.61 -1.44
N PRO A 175 3.03 -36.86 -1.50
CA PRO A 175 3.09 -37.64 -2.73
C PRO A 175 1.70 -37.76 -3.35
N TRP A 176 1.62 -37.74 -4.69
CA TRP A 176 0.38 -37.85 -5.45
C TRP A 176 -0.58 -38.96 -4.97
N PRO A 177 -0.13 -40.20 -4.64
CA PRO A 177 -1.04 -41.23 -4.11
C PRO A 177 -1.65 -40.87 -2.75
N VAL A 178 -0.95 -40.12 -1.89
CA VAL A 178 -1.46 -39.70 -0.58
C VAL A 178 -2.49 -38.57 -0.73
N GLN A 179 -2.34 -37.72 -1.76
CA GLN A 179 -3.35 -36.71 -2.08
C GLN A 179 -4.65 -37.35 -2.55
N PHE A 180 -4.56 -38.39 -3.40
CA PHE A 180 -5.73 -39.17 -3.81
C PHE A 180 -6.36 -39.89 -2.63
N PHE A 181 -5.55 -40.47 -1.73
CA PHE A 181 -6.06 -41.10 -0.52
C PHE A 181 -6.77 -40.09 0.40
N LEU A 182 -6.19 -38.91 0.64
CA LEU A 182 -6.84 -37.85 1.42
C LEU A 182 -8.10 -37.32 0.72
N LEU A 183 -8.07 -37.14 -0.60
CA LEU A 183 -9.23 -36.70 -1.36
C LEU A 183 -10.35 -37.75 -1.27
N ALA A 184 -10.02 -39.03 -1.41
CA ALA A 184 -10.95 -40.14 -1.26
C ALA A 184 -11.47 -40.24 0.18
N LEU A 185 -10.62 -40.07 1.18
CA LEU A 185 -11.00 -40.07 2.60
C LEU A 185 -11.93 -38.89 2.92
N VAL A 186 -11.62 -37.70 2.39
CA VAL A 186 -12.48 -36.51 2.49
C VAL A 186 -13.79 -36.74 1.76
N LEU A 187 -13.79 -37.35 0.57
CA LEU A 187 -15.00 -37.73 -0.13
C LEU A 187 -15.83 -38.72 0.69
N VAL A 188 -15.23 -39.78 1.23
CA VAL A 188 -15.92 -40.80 2.04
C VAL A 188 -16.46 -40.20 3.35
N LEU A 189 -15.79 -39.21 3.94
CA LEU A 189 -16.25 -38.54 5.16
C LEU A 189 -17.27 -37.42 4.91
N LEU A 190 -17.20 -36.74 3.76
CA LEU A 190 -18.06 -35.59 3.44
C LEU A 190 -19.24 -35.95 2.54
N VAL A 191 -19.14 -36.95 1.66
CA VAL A 191 -20.24 -37.36 0.77
C VAL A 191 -21.45 -37.89 1.55
N PRO A 192 -21.31 -38.71 2.61
CA PRO A 192 -22.45 -39.09 3.45
C PRO A 192 -23.08 -37.91 4.20
N ARG A 193 -22.27 -36.89 4.57
CA ARG A 193 -22.73 -35.63 5.18
C ARG A 193 -23.42 -34.71 4.17
N ALA A 194 -22.94 -34.65 2.93
CA ALA A 194 -23.54 -33.92 1.84
C ALA A 194 -24.87 -34.56 1.39
N LEU A 195 -24.94 -35.90 1.38
CA LEU A 195 -26.18 -36.65 1.15
C LEU A 195 -27.18 -36.50 2.32
N HIS A 196 -26.71 -36.30 3.55
CA HIS A 196 -27.56 -35.87 4.67
C HIS A 196 -28.02 -34.40 4.57
N GLY A 197 -27.26 -33.53 3.89
CA GLY A 197 -27.67 -32.16 3.54
C GLY A 197 -28.60 -32.08 2.32
N LEU A 198 -28.73 -33.17 1.57
CA LEU A 198 -29.70 -33.37 0.47
C LEU A 198 -30.99 -34.06 0.95
N ARG A 199 -31.08 -34.46 2.23
CA ARG A 199 -32.39 -34.62 2.85
C ARG A 199 -33.06 -33.25 2.79
N PRO A 200 -34.35 -33.14 2.39
CA PRO A 200 -35.03 -31.86 2.38
C PRO A 200 -34.87 -31.26 3.77
N ASN A 201 -34.12 -30.15 3.84
CA ASN A 201 -33.92 -29.44 5.09
C ASN A 201 -35.30 -29.10 5.61
N VAL A 202 -35.68 -29.74 6.71
CA VAL A 202 -36.61 -29.14 7.66
C VAL A 202 -36.00 -27.78 7.95
N ARG A 203 -36.61 -26.75 7.37
CA ARG A 203 -36.20 -25.35 7.45
C ARG A 203 -35.81 -25.10 8.90
N ALA A 204 -34.53 -24.88 9.15
CA ALA A 204 -34.13 -24.10 10.32
C ALA A 204 -34.98 -22.83 10.25
N PRO A 205 -35.72 -22.48 11.32
CA PRO A 205 -36.76 -21.48 11.23
C PRO A 205 -36.13 -20.24 10.62
N ALA A 206 -36.63 -19.87 9.44
CA ALA A 206 -36.38 -18.56 8.89
C ALA A 206 -36.65 -17.61 10.06
N GLN A 207 -35.62 -16.87 10.49
CA GLN A 207 -35.89 -15.65 11.22
C GLN A 207 -36.86 -14.92 10.31
N ARG A 208 -38.13 -14.82 10.74
CA ARG A 208 -39.20 -14.17 9.99
C ARG A 208 -38.65 -12.84 9.54
N GLN A 209 -38.19 -12.78 8.29
CA GLN A 209 -37.87 -11.50 7.68
C GLN A 209 -39.22 -10.82 7.54
N PRO A 210 -39.30 -9.52 7.82
CA PRO A 210 -40.54 -8.80 7.65
C PRO A 210 -41.07 -9.05 6.23
N ASP A 211 -42.33 -9.48 6.10
CA ASP A 211 -42.97 -9.67 4.79
C ASP A 211 -43.04 -8.35 3.99
N ASP A 212 -42.81 -7.21 4.65
CA ASP A 212 -42.65 -5.90 4.01
C ASP A 212 -41.24 -5.74 3.39
N PRO A 213 -41.15 -5.64 2.05
CA PRO A 213 -39.89 -5.41 1.35
C PRO A 213 -39.12 -4.19 1.87
N GLY A 214 -39.82 -3.12 2.29
CA GLY A 214 -39.19 -1.91 2.81
C GLY A 214 -38.43 -2.17 4.12
N LEU A 215 -39.05 -2.91 5.03
CA LEU A 215 -38.43 -3.29 6.31
C LEU A 215 -37.27 -4.28 6.10
N ALA A 216 -37.40 -5.22 5.15
CA ALA A 216 -36.31 -6.15 4.82
C ALA A 216 -35.08 -5.42 4.26
N TRP A 217 -35.27 -4.44 3.37
CA TRP A 217 -34.19 -3.60 2.85
C TRP A 217 -33.57 -2.71 3.93
N LYS A 218 -34.38 -2.11 4.81
CA LYS A 218 -33.88 -1.35 5.95
C LYS A 218 -33.00 -2.22 6.87
N ALA A 219 -33.45 -3.42 7.21
CA ALA A 219 -32.67 -4.35 8.02
C ALA A 219 -31.36 -4.78 7.34
N ALA A 220 -31.36 -4.97 6.01
CA ALA A 220 -30.15 -5.25 5.25
C ALA A 220 -29.15 -4.08 5.30
N VAL A 221 -29.65 -2.84 5.18
CA VAL A 221 -28.84 -1.62 5.27
C VAL A 221 -28.26 -1.45 6.68
N ASP A 222 -29.08 -1.61 7.71
CA ASP A 222 -28.64 -1.53 9.12
C ASP A 222 -27.56 -2.57 9.43
N LYS A 223 -27.70 -3.78 8.86
CA LYS A 223 -26.68 -4.84 8.97
C LYS A 223 -25.38 -4.49 8.25
N ALA A 224 -25.44 -3.82 7.10
CA ALA A 224 -24.24 -3.42 6.34
C ALA A 224 -23.36 -2.38 7.06
N ILE A 225 -23.98 -1.57 7.93
CA ILE A 225 -23.30 -0.54 8.74
C ILE A 225 -23.01 -1.00 10.17
N GLN A 226 -23.49 -2.17 10.58
CA GLN A 226 -23.29 -2.69 11.93
C GLN A 226 -21.80 -2.85 12.26
N GLY A 227 -21.40 -2.35 13.43
CA GLY A 227 -20.01 -2.40 13.91
C GLY A 227 -19.06 -1.37 13.29
N ARG A 228 -19.55 -0.50 12.41
CA ARG A 228 -18.80 0.64 11.86
C ARG A 228 -19.01 1.87 12.75
N ILE A 229 -17.93 2.63 12.94
CA ILE A 229 -17.95 3.83 13.78
C ILE A 229 -17.39 5.02 13.01
N VAL A 230 -17.82 6.21 13.40
CA VAL A 230 -17.27 7.49 12.98
C VAL A 230 -16.60 8.12 14.19
N HIS A 231 -15.30 8.41 14.10
CA HIS A 231 -14.58 9.06 15.19
C HIS A 231 -14.98 10.53 15.32
N GLY A 232 -15.28 11.17 14.19
CA GLY A 232 -15.73 12.56 14.19
C GLY A 232 -14.65 13.50 14.72
N LEU A 233 -15.08 14.71 15.09
CA LEU A 233 -14.22 15.71 15.72
C LEU A 233 -13.61 15.20 17.04
N ALA A 234 -14.45 14.66 17.94
CA ALA A 234 -14.04 14.28 19.28
C ALA A 234 -13.01 13.13 19.29
N GLY A 235 -13.26 12.07 18.51
CA GLY A 235 -12.33 10.95 18.39
C GLY A 235 -11.04 11.33 17.68
N THR A 236 -11.10 12.19 16.66
CA THR A 236 -9.90 12.70 15.99
C THR A 236 -9.06 13.54 16.95
N ARG A 237 -9.68 14.45 17.71
CA ARG A 237 -8.98 15.26 18.72
C ARG A 237 -8.32 14.38 19.78
N SER A 238 -9.05 13.43 20.37
CA SER A 238 -8.50 12.53 21.38
C SER A 238 -7.31 11.70 20.87
N LEU A 239 -7.35 11.27 19.60
CA LEU A 239 -6.23 10.58 18.95
C LEU A 239 -5.02 11.50 18.81
N LEU A 240 -5.23 12.75 18.37
CA LEU A 240 -4.16 13.74 18.27
C LEU A 240 -3.58 14.06 19.66
N ASP A 241 -4.42 14.25 20.68
CA ASP A 241 -3.97 14.53 22.05
C ASP A 241 -3.08 13.40 22.59
N THR A 242 -3.46 12.14 22.32
CA THR A 242 -2.64 10.96 22.67
C THR A 242 -1.24 11.05 22.06
N LEU A 243 -1.11 11.55 20.83
CA LEU A 243 0.18 11.69 20.15
C LEU A 243 0.96 12.91 20.64
N HIS A 244 0.28 14.01 20.99
CA HIS A 244 0.93 15.23 21.52
C HIS A 244 1.50 15.02 22.93
N LEU A 245 0.94 14.09 23.71
CA LEU A 245 1.43 13.74 25.05
C LEU A 245 2.68 12.84 25.02
N LEU A 246 3.13 12.38 23.85
CA LEU A 246 4.32 11.54 23.75
C LEU A 246 5.60 12.33 24.03
N GLN A 247 6.40 11.82 24.95
CA GLN A 247 7.68 12.41 25.29
C GLN A 247 8.71 12.07 24.20
N VAL A 248 9.29 13.09 23.55
CA VAL A 248 10.30 12.87 22.50
C VAL A 248 11.59 12.28 23.08
N ARG A 249 11.88 12.52 24.37
CA ARG A 249 13.02 11.96 25.08
C ARG A 249 12.62 11.42 26.44
N VAL A 250 13.13 10.25 26.82
CA VAL A 250 12.88 9.59 28.11
C VAL A 250 14.17 8.95 28.59
N GLY A 251 14.75 9.38 29.72
CA GLY A 251 15.93 8.74 30.31
C GLY A 251 17.12 8.59 29.35
N GLY A 252 17.37 9.57 28.47
CA GLY A 252 18.44 9.51 27.46
C GLY A 252 18.12 8.69 26.19
N TRP A 253 16.90 8.17 26.08
CA TRP A 253 16.35 7.55 24.87
C TRP A 253 15.58 8.57 24.04
N ALA A 254 15.56 8.41 22.72
CA ALA A 254 14.86 9.30 21.79
C ALA A 254 13.77 8.55 21.02
N LEU A 255 12.58 9.14 20.96
CA LEU A 255 11.46 8.65 20.16
C LEU A 255 11.83 8.68 18.68
N LYS A 256 11.62 7.58 17.98
CA LYS A 256 11.77 7.49 16.52
C LYS A 256 10.42 7.34 15.82
N GLU A 257 9.52 6.56 16.38
CA GLU A 257 8.18 6.39 15.81
C GLU A 257 7.14 6.08 16.89
N ALA A 258 5.88 6.40 16.62
CA ALA A 258 4.74 5.92 17.39
C ALA A 258 3.60 5.55 16.45
N GLU A 259 3.02 4.37 16.66
CA GLU A 259 1.92 3.86 15.86
C GLU A 259 0.73 3.50 16.75
N CYS A 260 -0.43 4.08 16.43
CA CYS A 260 -1.71 3.75 17.03
C CYS A 260 -2.60 3.07 15.99
N THR A 261 -3.11 1.89 16.34
CA THR A 261 -4.05 1.12 15.51
C THR A 261 -5.38 0.98 16.21
N ARG A 262 -6.46 1.10 15.44
CA ARG A 262 -7.81 0.97 15.97
C ARG A 262 -8.07 -0.47 16.44
N GLN A 263 -8.64 -0.59 17.64
CA GLN A 263 -9.34 -1.77 18.15
C GLN A 263 -10.82 -1.40 18.34
N LEU A 264 -11.68 -2.33 18.78
CA LEU A 264 -13.14 -2.08 18.87
C LEU A 264 -13.51 -0.77 19.59
N HIS A 265 -12.97 -0.53 20.80
CA HIS A 265 -13.30 0.64 21.63
C HIS A 265 -12.08 1.41 22.15
N LYS A 266 -10.90 1.09 21.62
CA LYS A 266 -9.64 1.66 22.09
C LYS A 266 -8.62 1.73 20.96
N TRP A 267 -7.65 2.60 21.13
CA TRP A 267 -6.43 2.61 20.34
C TRP A 267 -5.40 1.73 21.02
N ARG A 268 -4.80 0.80 20.27
CA ARG A 268 -3.59 0.12 20.70
C ARG A 268 -2.40 0.86 20.10
N CYS A 269 -1.63 1.48 20.96
CA CYS A 269 -0.47 2.27 20.59
C CYS A 269 0.82 1.60 21.02
N HIS A 270 1.86 1.80 20.23
CA HIS A 270 3.22 1.42 20.56
C HIS A 270 4.17 2.47 20.00
N ALA A 271 5.34 2.61 20.62
CA ALA A 271 6.38 3.48 20.13
C ALA A 271 7.72 2.76 20.07
N ARG A 272 8.64 3.32 19.29
CA ARG A 272 10.03 2.88 19.20
C ARG A 272 10.92 4.00 19.71
N TYR A 273 11.69 3.68 20.74
CA TYR A 273 12.73 4.54 21.26
C TYR A 273 14.08 3.89 20.99
N ASP A 274 15.00 4.69 20.47
CA ASP A 274 16.39 4.29 20.32
C ASP A 274 17.24 5.01 21.37
N ARG A 275 18.26 4.33 21.87
CA ARG A 275 19.21 4.91 22.81
C ARG A 275 19.96 6.06 22.13
N SER A 276 19.96 7.24 22.76
CA SER A 276 20.53 8.46 22.14
C SER A 276 21.78 8.99 22.82
N THR A 277 22.08 8.51 24.04
CA THR A 277 23.24 8.96 24.83
C THR A 277 23.93 7.77 25.46
N ALA A 278 25.23 7.90 25.74
CA ALA A 278 26.03 6.84 26.38
C ALA A 278 25.57 6.54 27.82
N GLN A 279 24.94 7.51 28.50
CA GLN A 279 24.45 7.38 29.87
C GLN A 279 23.07 6.72 29.94
N ALA A 280 22.30 6.75 28.85
CA ALA A 280 20.96 6.18 28.80
C ALA A 280 20.96 4.72 29.22
N SER A 281 20.09 4.37 30.17
CA SER A 281 19.94 3.01 30.69
C SER A 281 18.47 2.56 30.67
N ASN A 282 18.25 1.25 30.77
CA ASN A 282 16.89 0.70 30.88
C ASN A 282 16.20 1.18 32.17
N SER A 283 16.94 1.31 33.27
CA SER A 283 16.44 1.81 34.55
C SER A 283 15.98 3.27 34.46
N GLU A 284 16.74 4.14 33.79
CA GLU A 284 16.34 5.53 33.59
C GLU A 284 15.12 5.65 32.67
N PHE A 285 15.03 4.81 31.63
CA PHE A 285 13.84 4.78 30.78
C PHE A 285 12.60 4.40 31.58
N LEU A 286 12.67 3.33 32.38
CA LEU A 286 11.56 2.87 33.21
C LEU A 286 11.16 3.90 34.27
N ALA A 287 12.13 4.62 34.86
CA ALA A 287 11.86 5.67 35.84
C ALA A 287 11.18 6.91 35.23
N GLY A 288 11.48 7.24 33.96
CA GLY A 288 10.88 8.36 33.25
C GLY A 288 9.60 8.03 32.46
N ALA A 289 9.36 6.75 32.16
CA ALA A 289 8.22 6.32 31.37
C ALA A 289 6.89 6.51 32.14
N PRO A 290 5.81 6.95 31.47
CA PRO A 290 4.48 6.98 32.07
C PRO A 290 4.05 5.63 32.64
N ALA A 291 3.43 5.65 33.83
CA ALA A 291 3.07 4.44 34.58
C ALA A 291 2.12 3.47 33.83
N HIS A 292 1.34 3.97 32.86
CA HIS A 292 0.43 3.17 32.06
C HIS A 292 1.11 2.49 30.85
N TRP A 293 2.41 2.71 30.64
CA TRP A 293 3.16 2.04 29.58
C TRP A 293 3.63 0.67 30.03
N ARG A 294 3.45 -0.31 29.15
CA ARG A 294 4.14 -1.59 29.26
C ARG A 294 5.35 -1.55 28.34
N VAL A 295 6.54 -1.53 28.94
CA VAL A 295 7.82 -1.40 28.24
C VAL A 295 8.44 -2.77 28.00
N GLU A 296 8.83 -3.02 26.76
CA GLU A 296 9.64 -4.18 26.37
C GLU A 296 10.95 -3.68 25.74
N PHE A 297 12.09 -4.18 26.20
CA PHE A 297 13.39 -3.88 25.60
C PHE A 297 13.71 -4.93 24.54
N ILE A 298 13.70 -4.53 23.27
CA ILE A 298 13.92 -5.43 22.13
C ILE A 298 15.42 -5.72 21.95
N SER A 299 16.26 -4.74 22.29
CA SER A 299 17.72 -4.86 22.33
C SER A 299 18.29 -3.86 23.33
N ILE A 300 19.61 -3.87 23.53
CA ILE A 300 20.31 -2.87 24.35
C ILE A 300 20.17 -1.44 23.82
N GLU A 301 19.87 -1.29 22.52
CA GLU A 301 19.73 0.01 21.85
C GLU A 301 18.27 0.38 21.58
N GLN A 302 17.30 -0.51 21.88
CA GLN A 302 15.90 -0.31 21.51
C GLN A 302 14.89 -0.68 22.61
N ALA A 303 13.99 0.28 22.89
CA ALA A 303 12.84 0.10 23.77
C ALA A 303 11.52 0.28 23.00
N ARG A 304 10.54 -0.57 23.34
CA ARG A 304 9.19 -0.60 22.75
C ARG A 304 8.13 -0.50 23.85
N PRO A 305 7.75 0.72 24.28
CA PRO A 305 6.56 0.92 25.11
C PRO A 305 5.28 0.67 24.31
N THR A 306 4.31 0.08 24.99
CA THR A 306 2.95 -0.16 24.49
C THR A 306 1.93 0.38 25.49
N TRP A 307 0.86 0.99 24.99
CA TRP A 307 -0.23 1.52 25.81
C TRP A 307 -1.55 1.48 25.06
N GLU A 308 -2.64 1.66 25.81
CA GLU A 308 -3.99 1.78 25.26
C GLU A 308 -4.50 3.19 25.50
N ALA A 309 -5.17 3.77 24.51
CA ALA A 309 -5.81 5.07 24.61
C ALA A 309 -7.31 4.96 24.29
N GLY A 310 -8.12 5.83 24.88
CA GLY A 310 -9.56 5.86 24.64
C GLY A 310 -9.86 6.11 23.17
N SER A 311 -10.80 5.36 22.59
CA SER A 311 -11.35 5.68 21.28
C SER A 311 -12.76 6.24 21.46
N PHE A 312 -12.99 7.44 20.93
CA PHE A 312 -14.31 8.05 20.88
C PHE A 312 -14.85 7.93 19.47
N GLY A 313 -16.05 7.42 19.33
CA GLY A 313 -16.74 7.35 18.06
C GLY A 313 -18.20 7.01 18.27
N VAL A 314 -19.01 7.39 17.29
CA VAL A 314 -20.44 7.09 17.26
C VAL A 314 -20.71 6.07 16.14
N PRO A 315 -21.72 5.20 16.27
CA PRO A 315 -22.13 4.33 15.17
C PRO A 315 -22.42 5.12 13.89
N VAL A 316 -22.10 4.54 12.73
CA VAL A 316 -22.39 5.16 11.42
C VAL A 316 -23.88 5.49 11.26
N SER A 317 -24.78 4.70 11.86
CA SER A 317 -26.23 4.90 11.81
C SER A 317 -26.72 6.18 12.50
N VAL A 318 -25.99 6.70 13.47
CA VAL A 318 -26.34 7.94 14.20
C VAL A 318 -25.51 9.14 13.74
N ALA A 319 -24.50 8.90 12.89
CA ALA A 319 -23.64 9.96 12.37
C ALA A 319 -24.39 10.77 11.29
N HIS A 320 -24.22 12.10 11.32
CA HIS A 320 -24.74 12.98 10.27
C HIS A 320 -23.87 12.93 9.02
N LEU A 321 -24.06 11.89 8.21
CA LEU A 321 -23.33 11.71 6.97
C LEU A 321 -23.89 12.60 5.86
N LYS A 322 -22.98 13.11 5.02
CA LYS A 322 -23.31 13.88 3.82
C LYS A 322 -23.28 12.99 2.59
N THR A 323 -23.92 13.44 1.52
CA THR A 323 -23.88 12.73 0.25
C THR A 323 -22.51 12.82 -0.41
N SER A 324 -22.18 11.86 -1.27
CA SER A 324 -20.94 11.90 -2.06
C SER A 324 -20.81 13.21 -2.85
N SER A 325 -21.90 13.65 -3.51
CA SER A 325 -21.94 14.91 -4.27
C SER A 325 -21.74 16.15 -3.41
N HIS A 326 -22.23 16.16 -2.17
CA HIS A 326 -22.01 17.28 -1.24
C HIS A 326 -20.55 17.31 -0.77
N ASN A 327 -19.95 16.16 -0.44
CA ASN A 327 -18.57 16.09 -0.01
C ASN A 327 -17.60 16.48 -1.14
N GLU A 328 -17.85 16.04 -2.37
CA GLU A 328 -17.03 16.42 -3.53
C GLU A 328 -17.03 17.93 -3.79
N ARG A 329 -18.13 18.62 -3.47
CA ARG A 329 -18.24 20.07 -3.62
C ARG A 329 -17.66 20.82 -2.42
N GLU A 330 -18.13 20.54 -1.22
CA GLU A 330 -17.86 21.38 -0.05
C GLU A 330 -16.64 20.90 0.73
N LEU A 331 -16.61 19.61 1.07
CA LEU A 331 -15.52 19.03 1.85
C LEU A 331 -14.21 19.05 1.06
N PHE A 332 -14.23 18.68 -0.22
CA PHE A 332 -13.00 18.60 -1.01
C PHE A 332 -12.44 19.99 -1.30
N SER A 333 -13.28 20.99 -1.59
CA SER A 333 -12.84 22.37 -1.72
C SER A 333 -12.24 22.90 -0.41
N SER A 334 -12.84 22.56 0.73
CA SER A 334 -12.29 22.91 2.04
C SER A 334 -10.93 22.23 2.29
N LEU A 335 -10.79 20.94 1.95
CA LEU A 335 -9.52 20.21 2.08
C LEU A 335 -8.44 20.73 1.11
N GLN A 336 -8.83 21.16 -0.09
CA GLN A 336 -7.92 21.81 -1.04
C GLN A 336 -7.31 23.09 -0.46
N SER A 337 -8.08 23.87 0.30
CA SER A 337 -7.58 25.11 0.93
C SER A 337 -6.46 24.87 1.94
N ILE A 338 -6.47 23.73 2.63
CA ILE A 338 -5.45 23.35 3.62
C ILE A 338 -4.38 22.40 3.06
N ARG A 339 -4.45 22.03 1.77
CA ARG A 339 -3.55 21.05 1.14
C ARG A 339 -2.08 21.39 1.37
N MET A 340 -1.70 22.67 1.28
CA MET A 340 -0.31 23.13 1.42
C MET A 340 0.29 22.87 2.81
N ALA A 341 -0.54 22.62 3.83
CA ALA A 341 -0.09 22.26 5.16
C ALA A 341 0.29 20.76 5.30
N PHE A 342 0.08 19.95 4.24
CA PHE A 342 0.32 18.52 4.21
C PHE A 342 1.27 18.12 3.08
N ASN A 343 2.08 17.10 3.33
CA ASN A 343 2.97 16.50 2.33
C ASN A 343 2.19 15.61 1.36
N GLN A 344 1.14 14.94 1.86
CA GLN A 344 0.29 14.06 1.07
C GLN A 344 -1.15 14.14 1.57
N MET A 345 -2.08 14.27 0.63
CA MET A 345 -3.51 14.20 0.88
C MET A 345 -4.14 13.36 -0.24
N GLN A 346 -4.69 12.21 0.11
CA GLN A 346 -5.30 11.26 -0.82
C GLN A 346 -6.70 10.90 -0.35
N ILE A 347 -7.65 11.02 -1.28
CA ILE A 347 -9.04 10.65 -1.12
C ILE A 347 -9.38 9.69 -2.25
N GLY A 348 -9.90 8.51 -1.90
CA GLY A 348 -10.27 7.49 -2.86
C GLY A 348 -11.56 7.80 -3.62
N GLN A 349 -11.84 6.94 -4.60
CA GLN A 349 -13.13 6.91 -5.29
C GLN A 349 -14.21 6.37 -4.36
N PRO A 350 -15.47 6.82 -4.53
CA PRO A 350 -16.59 6.31 -3.74
C PRO A 350 -16.81 4.83 -4.07
N SER A 351 -16.98 4.01 -3.03
CA SER A 351 -17.29 2.59 -3.17
C SER A 351 -18.48 2.22 -2.30
N PRO A 352 -19.52 1.57 -2.86
CA PRO A 352 -20.69 1.17 -2.09
C PRO A 352 -20.32 0.16 -1.00
N LEU A 353 -20.92 0.31 0.19
CA LEU A 353 -20.76 -0.70 1.22
C LEU A 353 -21.44 -2.01 0.80
N PRO A 354 -20.84 -3.18 1.09
CA PRO A 354 -21.40 -4.46 0.71
C PRO A 354 -22.76 -4.66 1.40
N LEU A 355 -23.80 -4.75 0.58
CA LEU A 355 -25.19 -4.90 1.01
C LEU A 355 -25.71 -6.26 0.56
N SER A 356 -26.23 -7.06 1.48
CA SER A 356 -26.90 -8.31 1.14
C SER A 356 -28.32 -8.02 0.66
N VAL A 357 -28.62 -8.37 -0.59
CA VAL A 357 -29.97 -8.20 -1.15
C VAL A 357 -30.93 -9.11 -0.36
N PRO A 358 -31.99 -8.57 0.25
CA PRO A 358 -32.97 -9.39 0.96
C PRO A 358 -33.78 -10.21 -0.05
N SER A 359 -33.99 -11.49 0.28
CA SER A 359 -34.81 -12.43 -0.49
C SER A 359 -35.98 -12.92 0.36
N ASP A 360 -37.08 -13.28 -0.29
CA ASP A 360 -38.26 -13.84 0.35
C ASP A 360 -38.08 -15.33 0.72
N GLU A 361 -39.11 -15.94 1.33
CA GLU A 361 -39.10 -17.38 1.71
C GLU A 361 -38.95 -18.35 0.52
N LYS A 362 -39.15 -17.86 -0.71
CA LYS A 362 -39.00 -18.61 -1.97
C LYS A 362 -37.63 -18.35 -2.63
N GLY A 363 -36.78 -17.53 -2.02
CA GLY A 363 -35.46 -17.16 -2.54
C GLY A 363 -35.51 -16.07 -3.61
N GLN A 364 -36.67 -15.47 -3.88
CA GLN A 364 -36.84 -14.39 -4.83
C GLN A 364 -36.38 -13.07 -4.22
N MET A 365 -35.59 -12.29 -4.97
CA MET A 365 -35.03 -11.02 -4.48
C MET A 365 -36.13 -9.95 -4.37
N HIS A 366 -36.18 -9.23 -3.26
CA HIS A 366 -37.07 -8.07 -3.14
C HIS A 366 -36.58 -6.91 -4.02
N PRO A 367 -37.46 -6.24 -4.79
CA PRO A 367 -37.07 -5.06 -5.55
C PRO A 367 -36.59 -3.96 -4.60
N LYS A 368 -35.53 -3.23 -5.01
CA LYS A 368 -35.00 -2.11 -4.20
C LYS A 368 -36.04 -0.97 -4.16
N PRO A 369 -36.47 -0.51 -2.97
CA PRO A 369 -37.37 0.61 -2.86
C PRO A 369 -36.74 1.90 -3.42
N PRO A 370 -37.50 2.74 -4.15
CA PRO A 370 -37.03 4.07 -4.53
C PRO A 370 -36.79 4.91 -3.26
N GLY A 371 -35.81 5.82 -3.32
CA GLY A 371 -35.46 6.67 -2.17
C GLY A 371 -34.72 5.97 -1.02
N LEU A 372 -34.36 4.68 -1.14
CA LEU A 372 -33.58 4.00 -0.11
C LEU A 372 -32.18 4.64 0.01
N THR A 373 -31.88 5.17 1.20
CA THR A 373 -30.54 5.64 1.54
C THR A 373 -29.60 4.45 1.67
N THR A 374 -28.54 4.48 0.86
CA THR A 374 -27.43 3.53 0.91
C THR A 374 -26.17 4.24 1.35
N TYR A 375 -25.17 3.47 1.78
CA TYR A 375 -23.93 4.01 2.32
C TYR A 375 -22.77 3.72 1.36
N GLN A 376 -21.89 4.69 1.24
CA GLN A 376 -20.64 4.59 0.50
C GLN A 376 -19.46 4.87 1.43
N SER A 377 -18.29 4.46 0.97
CA SER A 377 -17.03 4.69 1.68
C SER A 377 -15.92 5.09 0.71
N ARG A 378 -15.04 5.98 1.18
CA ARG A 378 -13.79 6.35 0.48
C ARG A 378 -12.60 6.10 1.38
N SER A 379 -11.53 5.55 0.83
CA SER A 379 -10.26 5.47 1.55
C SER A 379 -9.65 6.88 1.70
N LEU A 380 -9.06 7.14 2.86
CA LEU A 380 -8.39 8.41 3.16
C LEU A 380 -6.95 8.15 3.62
N ARG A 381 -6.03 8.99 3.14
CA ARG A 381 -4.67 9.06 3.67
C ARG A 381 -4.19 10.51 3.71
N PHE A 382 -3.78 10.95 4.88
CA PHE A 382 -3.16 12.25 5.11
C PHE A 382 -1.74 12.04 5.67
N SER A 383 -0.79 12.87 5.25
CA SER A 383 0.57 12.88 5.77
C SER A 383 1.09 14.31 5.82
N GLY A 384 1.66 14.72 6.94
CA GLY A 384 2.19 16.06 7.12
C GLY A 384 2.70 16.30 8.54
N PRO A 385 3.11 17.53 8.87
CA PRO A 385 3.50 17.89 10.24
C PRO A 385 2.41 17.58 11.26
N LEU A 386 2.77 17.06 12.43
CA LEU A 386 1.83 16.78 13.52
C LEU A 386 0.98 18.03 13.88
N ARG A 387 1.62 19.20 13.93
CA ARG A 387 0.95 20.48 14.21
C ARG A 387 -0.16 20.84 13.20
N SER A 388 0.03 20.47 11.92
CA SER A 388 -0.93 20.75 10.85
C SER A 388 -2.16 19.85 10.95
N ALA A 389 -2.07 18.71 11.64
CA ALA A 389 -3.19 17.77 11.76
C ALA A 389 -4.41 18.37 12.48
N SER A 390 -4.21 19.40 13.30
CA SER A 390 -5.30 20.17 13.92
C SER A 390 -6.22 20.85 12.89
N LEU A 391 -5.69 21.23 11.71
CA LEU A 391 -6.46 21.82 10.62
C LEU A 391 -7.48 20.85 10.00
N MET A 392 -7.32 19.54 10.22
CA MET A 392 -8.27 18.52 9.75
C MET A 392 -9.49 18.37 10.65
N LEU A 393 -9.44 18.87 11.89
CA LEU A 393 -10.48 18.65 12.88
C LEU A 393 -11.89 19.10 12.43
N PRO A 394 -12.08 20.27 11.79
CA PRO A 394 -13.39 20.69 11.28
C PRO A 394 -13.97 19.74 10.22
N TYR A 395 -13.10 18.98 9.54
CA TYR A 395 -13.43 18.13 8.40
C TYR A 395 -13.57 16.65 8.77
N ALA A 396 -13.42 16.31 10.04
CA ALA A 396 -13.37 14.93 10.51
C ALA A 396 -14.75 14.31 10.81
N ALA A 397 -15.84 15.07 10.64
CA ALA A 397 -17.18 14.72 11.10
C ALA A 397 -17.69 13.35 10.65
N SER A 398 -17.30 12.89 9.46
CA SER A 398 -17.73 11.61 8.85
C SER A 398 -16.58 10.60 8.69
N ILE A 399 -15.46 10.81 9.38
CA ILE A 399 -14.24 10.00 9.21
C ILE A 399 -14.10 8.95 10.31
N GLU A 400 -13.78 7.72 9.89
CA GLU A 400 -13.21 6.67 10.72
C GLU A 400 -11.69 6.60 10.54
N TRP A 401 -10.91 6.74 11.60
CA TRP A 401 -9.48 6.48 11.56
C TRP A 401 -9.18 5.03 11.90
N ASN A 402 -8.29 4.41 11.13
CA ASN A 402 -7.84 3.03 11.32
C ASN A 402 -6.42 2.96 11.90
N LYS A 403 -5.58 3.90 11.49
CA LYS A 403 -4.16 3.95 11.85
C LYS A 403 -3.64 5.38 11.88
N ALA A 404 -2.85 5.68 12.90
CA ALA A 404 -2.01 6.87 13.00
C ALA A 404 -0.56 6.45 13.18
N LEU A 405 0.35 7.06 12.44
CA LEU A 405 1.79 6.83 12.51
C LEU A 405 2.51 8.17 12.63
N LEU A 406 3.14 8.41 13.77
CA LEU A 406 4.05 9.52 14.01
C LEU A 406 5.48 9.05 13.76
N VAL A 407 6.24 9.80 12.98
CA VAL A 407 7.67 9.58 12.73
C VAL A 407 8.43 10.82 13.15
N VAL A 408 9.51 10.61 13.92
CA VAL A 408 10.43 11.66 14.33
C VAL A 408 11.64 11.65 13.41
N ARG A 409 11.98 12.81 12.84
CA ARG A 409 13.12 13.02 11.95
C ARG A 409 13.98 14.15 12.50
N ASP A 410 15.28 14.02 12.32
CA ASP A 410 16.19 15.14 12.52
C ASP A 410 16.07 16.08 11.31
N VAL A 411 15.77 17.35 11.57
CA VAL A 411 15.53 18.35 10.53
C VAL A 411 16.30 19.61 10.90
N ASP A 412 17.25 19.99 10.05
CA ASP A 412 18.15 21.14 10.30
C ASP A 412 17.43 22.49 10.28
N LYS A 413 16.34 22.63 9.50
CA LYS A 413 15.51 23.84 9.45
C LYS A 413 14.01 23.49 9.41
N PRO A 414 13.26 23.68 10.52
CA PRO A 414 11.82 23.48 10.51
C PRO A 414 11.14 24.55 9.65
N GLY A 415 10.33 24.12 8.68
CA GLY A 415 9.52 24.96 7.80
C GLY A 415 8.08 24.47 7.76
N LEU A 416 7.18 25.14 7.03
CA LEU A 416 5.73 24.82 7.02
C LEU A 416 5.41 23.34 6.81
N THR A 417 6.06 22.68 5.85
CA THR A 417 5.93 21.24 5.53
C THR A 417 7.06 20.37 6.09
N ASN A 418 8.19 20.98 6.47
CA ASN A 418 9.36 20.31 6.99
C ASN A 418 9.36 20.36 8.52
N SER A 419 8.90 19.27 9.16
CA SER A 419 8.77 19.17 10.60
C SER A 419 9.52 17.94 11.10
N GLY A 420 10.24 18.08 12.21
CA GLY A 420 10.84 16.94 12.89
C GLY A 420 9.80 15.92 13.38
N LEU A 421 8.53 16.29 13.45
CA LEU A 421 7.40 15.42 13.77
C LEU A 421 6.44 15.33 12.57
N SER A 422 6.41 14.18 11.91
CA SER A 422 5.56 13.88 10.77
C SER A 422 4.50 12.85 11.13
N LEU A 423 3.23 13.19 10.95
CA LEU A 423 2.08 12.34 11.21
C LEU A 423 1.47 11.85 9.88
N SER A 424 1.24 10.54 9.79
CA SER A 424 0.39 9.94 8.78
C SER A 424 -0.88 9.37 9.40
N LEU A 425 -2.04 9.77 8.87
CA LEU A 425 -3.37 9.25 9.25
C LEU A 425 -3.96 8.45 8.10
N GLN A 426 -4.55 7.30 8.41
CA GLN A 426 -5.24 6.44 7.46
C GLN A 426 -6.63 6.10 7.98
N GLY A 427 -7.63 6.23 7.10
CA GLY A 427 -9.02 6.10 7.51
C GLY A 427 -9.98 5.88 6.35
N VAL A 428 -11.27 6.03 6.66
CA VAL A 428 -12.39 5.89 5.75
C VAL A 428 -13.33 7.07 5.96
N LEU A 429 -13.75 7.72 4.87
CA LEU A 429 -14.85 8.69 4.88
C LEU A 429 -16.14 7.92 4.58
N TYR A 430 -17.15 8.06 5.43
CA TYR A 430 -18.49 7.51 5.18
C TYR A 430 -19.42 8.56 4.58
N GLU A 431 -20.22 8.13 3.61
CA GLU A 431 -21.10 8.99 2.83
C GLU A 431 -22.44 8.28 2.62
N THR A 432 -23.47 9.06 2.33
CA THR A 432 -24.78 8.54 1.94
C THR A 432 -25.02 8.72 0.44
N GLU A 433 -25.85 7.85 -0.12
CA GLU A 433 -26.33 7.93 -1.49
C GLU A 433 -27.82 7.63 -1.49
N THR A 434 -28.61 8.53 -2.06
CA THR A 434 -30.06 8.34 -2.17
C THR A 434 -30.35 7.95 -3.60
N SER A 435 -30.90 6.75 -3.82
CA SER A 435 -31.33 6.37 -5.17
C SER A 435 -32.49 7.26 -5.60
N VAL A 436 -32.20 8.23 -6.47
CA VAL A 436 -33.22 9.06 -7.11
C VAL A 436 -33.97 8.16 -8.08
N ALA A 437 -35.30 8.12 -7.97
CA ALA A 437 -36.13 7.49 -9.00
C ALA A 437 -35.85 8.24 -10.31
N HIS A 438 -35.40 7.53 -11.35
CA HIS A 438 -35.21 8.12 -12.66
C HIS A 438 -36.59 8.52 -13.18
N GLU A 439 -36.96 9.78 -12.98
CA GLU A 439 -38.13 10.39 -13.57
C GLU A 439 -37.87 10.42 -15.08
N PHE A 440 -38.55 9.53 -15.81
CA PHE A 440 -38.50 9.44 -17.26
C PHE A 440 -38.91 10.81 -17.82
N ARG A 441 -37.94 11.67 -18.18
CA ARG A 441 -38.22 12.85 -18.99
C ARG A 441 -38.59 12.35 -20.38
N PRO A 442 -39.83 12.54 -20.86
CA PRO A 442 -40.17 12.21 -22.24
C PRO A 442 -39.28 13.04 -23.16
N ALA A 443 -38.68 12.36 -24.14
CA ALA A 443 -37.88 13.01 -25.17
C ALA A 443 -38.73 14.04 -25.90
N ILE A 444 -38.28 15.30 -25.90
CA ILE A 444 -38.83 16.35 -26.74
C ILE A 444 -38.52 15.95 -28.18
N VAL A 445 -39.56 15.55 -28.92
CA VAL A 445 -39.49 15.31 -30.37
C VAL A 445 -39.28 16.68 -31.04
N PRO A 446 -38.23 16.87 -31.86
CA PRO A 446 -38.06 18.11 -32.61
C PRO A 446 -39.18 18.23 -33.64
N ALA A 447 -39.84 19.39 -33.67
CA ALA A 447 -40.83 19.72 -34.68
C ALA A 447 -40.16 19.77 -36.07
N ASP A 448 -40.74 19.02 -37.00
CA ASP A 448 -40.35 18.95 -38.40
C ASP A 448 -40.69 20.28 -39.09
N HIS A 449 -39.67 21.10 -39.36
CA HIS A 449 -39.80 22.32 -40.16
C HIS A 449 -39.78 21.95 -41.65
N ARG A 450 -40.97 21.75 -42.23
CA ARG A 450 -41.19 21.82 -43.68
C ARG A 450 -41.01 23.26 -44.13
N VAL A 451 -39.95 23.51 -44.89
CA VAL A 451 -39.75 24.76 -45.65
C VAL A 451 -40.45 24.61 -46.99
N ASP A 452 -41.59 25.28 -47.13
CA ASP A 452 -42.20 25.56 -48.44
C ASP A 452 -41.36 26.65 -49.12
N GLN A 453 -40.74 26.31 -50.25
CA GLN A 453 -40.23 27.29 -51.20
C GLN A 453 -41.38 27.73 -52.10
N GLY A 454 -41.97 28.88 -51.79
CA GLY A 454 -42.77 29.65 -52.72
C GLY A 454 -41.89 30.75 -53.35
N GLU A 455 -41.50 30.54 -54.61
CA GLU A 455 -41.17 31.62 -55.54
C GLU A 455 -42.32 32.64 -55.59
N ILE A 456 -42.01 33.94 -55.64
CA ILE A 456 -42.54 34.94 -56.61
C ILE A 456 -42.21 36.38 -56.17
N LEU A 457 -41.47 37.07 -57.06
CA LEU A 457 -41.48 38.49 -57.47
C LEU A 457 -41.55 39.62 -56.41
N TYR A 458 -40.50 40.46 -56.35
CA TYR A 458 -40.41 41.74 -57.09
C TYR A 458 -39.00 42.34 -57.02
#